data_AF-A0A971P9A9-F1
#
_entry.id   AF-A0A971P9A9-F1
#
_cell.length_a   1.000
_cell.length_b   1.000
_cell.length_c   1.000
_cell.angle_alpha   90.00
_cell.angle_beta   90.00
_cell.angle_gamma   90.00
#
_symmetry.space_group_name_H-M   'P 1'
#
loop_
_entity.id
_entity.type
_entity.pdbx_description
1 polymer ?
#
loop_
_entity_poly.entity_id
_entity_poly.type
_entity_poly.pdbx_seq_one_letter_code
_entity_poly.pdbx_strand_id
1 'polypeptide(L)'
;MAYPIETILAEKYETIIRRSVLNTRTRDYYDLHVLYRIKSAQINIQTLRQAITMTAAKRMSLNLLLPYEQVIQSISIDPQLERLWSVYQKEYVYAAEISFADLIDTLHEFSSSVGILSLSE
;
A
#
# COMPACT_ATOMS: atom_id res chain seq x y z
N MET A 1 11.73 -7.84 -20.04
CA MET A 1 10.92 -8.61 -19.07
C MET A 1 9.93 -7.64 -18.46
N ALA A 2 8.63 -7.88 -18.61
CA ALA A 2 7.62 -7.08 -17.91
C ALA A 2 7.72 -7.42 -16.41
N TYR A 3 7.76 -6.41 -15.55
CA TYR A 3 7.71 -6.64 -14.10
C TYR A 3 6.33 -7.19 -13.74
N PRO A 4 6.26 -8.30 -12.96
CA PRO A 4 4.98 -8.80 -12.45
C PRO A 4 4.25 -7.69 -11.68
N ILE A 5 2.94 -7.62 -11.83
CA ILE A 5 2.13 -6.61 -11.12
C ILE A 5 2.27 -6.78 -9.61
N GLU A 6 2.48 -8.00 -9.15
CA GLU A 6 2.75 -8.36 -7.77
C GLU A 6 4.00 -7.66 -7.23
N THR A 7 5.06 -7.57 -8.03
CA THR A 7 6.29 -6.87 -7.64
C THR A 7 6.05 -5.36 -7.52
N ILE A 8 5.29 -4.78 -8.45
CA ILE A 8 4.96 -3.34 -8.41
C ILE A 8 4.12 -3.01 -7.17
N LEU A 9 3.09 -3.83 -6.89
CA LEU A 9 2.25 -3.69 -5.70
C LEU A 9 3.06 -3.87 -4.42
N ALA A 10 3.95 -4.88 -4.38
CA ALA A 10 4.83 -5.11 -3.24
C ALA A 10 5.75 -3.93 -2.94
N GLU A 11 6.35 -3.31 -3.95
CA GLU A 11 7.21 -2.13 -3.77
C GLU A 11 6.46 -0.92 -3.25
N LYS A 12 5.23 -0.69 -3.73
CA LYS A 12 4.36 0.39 -3.28
C LYS A 12 3.91 0.18 -1.84
N TYR A 13 3.39 -1.01 -1.55
CA TYR A 13 2.95 -1.40 -0.21
C TYR A 13 4.09 -1.32 0.81
N GLU A 14 5.26 -1.89 0.51
CA GLU A 14 6.43 -1.81 1.40
C GLU A 14 6.84 -0.36 1.66
N THR A 15 6.80 0.50 0.63
CA THR A 15 7.16 1.91 0.78
C THR A 15 6.19 2.63 1.71
N ILE A 16 4.88 2.39 1.56
CA ILE A 16 3.84 2.96 2.41
C ILE A 16 4.03 2.52 3.86
N ILE A 17 4.17 1.21 4.11
CA ILE A 17 4.33 0.68 5.46
C ILE A 17 5.63 1.15 6.10
N ARG A 18 6.76 1.10 5.37
CA ARG A 18 8.06 1.50 5.91
C ARG A 18 8.12 2.99 6.25
N ARG A 19 7.50 3.85 5.45
CA ARG A 19 7.52 5.30 5.67
C ARG A 19 6.43 5.76 6.65
N SER A 20 5.33 5.03 6.77
CA SER A 20 4.22 5.37 7.67
C SER A 20 3.78 6.84 7.48
N VAL A 21 3.53 7.57 8.56
CA VAL A 21 3.15 8.99 8.59
C VAL A 21 4.18 9.93 7.95
N LEU A 22 5.43 9.49 7.75
CA LEU A 22 6.47 10.26 7.07
C LEU A 22 6.39 10.13 5.54
N ASN A 23 5.40 9.41 5.01
CA ASN A 23 5.27 9.19 3.57
C ASN A 23 4.63 10.38 2.85
N THR A 24 5.47 11.29 2.35
CA THR A 24 5.01 12.42 1.52
C THR A 24 4.72 12.05 0.06
N ARG A 25 4.90 10.80 -0.35
CA ARG A 25 4.67 10.33 -1.73
C ARG A 25 3.24 9.85 -1.90
N THR A 26 2.30 10.79 -1.99
CA THR A 26 0.86 10.51 -2.20
C THR A 26 0.58 9.65 -3.44
N ARG A 27 1.41 9.73 -4.48
CA ARG A 27 1.32 8.84 -5.66
C ARG A 27 1.44 7.35 -5.33
N ASP A 28 2.21 6.97 -4.32
CA ASP A 28 2.34 5.55 -3.95
C ASP A 28 0.99 4.98 -3.49
N TYR A 29 0.18 5.78 -2.76
CA TYR A 29 -1.16 5.41 -2.33
C TYR A 29 -2.12 5.30 -3.51
N TYR A 30 -2.13 6.31 -4.39
CA TYR A 30 -2.96 6.29 -5.60
C TYR A 30 -2.65 5.07 -6.48
N ASP A 31 -1.37 4.84 -6.78
CA ASP A 31 -0.98 3.75 -7.67
C ASP A 31 -1.32 2.39 -7.05
N LEU A 32 -1.12 2.21 -5.74
CA LEU A 32 -1.53 0.98 -5.06
C LEU A 32 -3.04 0.78 -5.19
N HIS A 33 -3.83 1.82 -4.90
CA HIS A 33 -5.27 1.78 -4.97
C HIS A 33 -5.76 1.40 -6.36
N VAL A 34 -5.35 2.15 -7.39
CA VAL A 34 -5.80 1.95 -8.76
C VAL A 34 -5.34 0.59 -9.31
N LEU A 35 -4.08 0.21 -9.10
CA LEU A 35 -3.59 -1.09 -9.56
C LEU A 35 -4.33 -2.23 -8.88
N TYR A 36 -4.54 -2.17 -7.57
CA TYR A 36 -5.25 -3.21 -6.85
C TYR A 36 -6.71 -3.30 -7.28
N ARG A 37 -7.43 -2.17 -7.39
CA ARG A 37 -8.84 -2.15 -7.80
C ARG A 37 -9.06 -2.62 -9.23
N ILE A 38 -8.22 -2.22 -10.19
CA ILE A 38 -8.37 -2.57 -11.61
C ILE A 38 -7.91 -4.01 -11.89
N LYS A 39 -6.89 -4.48 -11.18
CA LYS A 39 -6.20 -5.75 -11.51
C LYS A 39 -6.37 -6.82 -10.45
N SER A 40 -7.22 -6.62 -9.45
CA SER A 40 -7.50 -7.59 -8.37
C SER A 40 -7.69 -9.02 -8.88
N ALA A 41 -8.47 -9.20 -9.95
CA ALA A 41 -8.73 -10.51 -10.55
C ALA A 41 -7.50 -11.19 -11.21
N GLN A 42 -6.44 -10.44 -11.50
CA GLN A 42 -5.21 -10.93 -12.14
C GLN A 42 -4.08 -11.18 -11.14
N ILE A 43 -4.25 -10.73 -9.88
CA ILE A 43 -3.23 -10.84 -8.85
C ILE A 43 -3.19 -12.26 -8.32
N ASN A 44 -2.04 -12.92 -8.45
CA ASN A 44 -1.80 -14.15 -7.71
C ASN A 44 -1.36 -13.81 -6.28
N ILE A 45 -2.22 -14.13 -5.30
CA ILE A 45 -1.96 -13.82 -3.89
C ILE A 45 -0.67 -14.48 -3.36
N GLN A 46 -0.34 -15.71 -3.77
CA GLN A 46 0.90 -16.37 -3.33
C GLN A 46 2.14 -15.65 -3.88
N THR A 47 2.12 -15.29 -5.16
CA THR A 47 3.20 -14.51 -5.78
C THR A 47 3.31 -13.11 -5.16
N LEU A 48 2.19 -12.46 -4.84
CA LEU A 48 2.18 -11.18 -4.16
C LEU A 48 2.79 -11.24 -2.77
N ARG A 49 2.44 -12.25 -1.97
CA ARG A 49 3.05 -12.50 -0.65
C ARG A 49 4.56 -12.67 -0.76
N GLN A 50 5.02 -13.49 -1.69
CA GLN A 50 6.45 -13.69 -1.94
C GLN A 50 7.13 -12.39 -2.34
N ALA A 51 6.52 -11.61 -3.24
CA ALA A 51 7.06 -10.33 -3.69
C ALA A 51 7.18 -9.30 -2.55
N ILE A 52 6.19 -9.25 -1.65
CA ILE A 52 6.23 -8.38 -0.45
C ILE A 52 7.39 -8.80 0.46
N THR A 53 7.48 -10.08 0.81
CA THR A 53 8.55 -10.61 1.67
C THR A 53 9.92 -10.37 1.07
N MET A 54 10.11 -10.65 -0.23
CA MET A 54 11.39 -10.43 -0.91
C MET A 54 11.76 -8.94 -0.95
N THR A 55 10.79 -8.07 -1.24
CA THR A 55 11.02 -6.62 -1.28
C THR A 55 11.42 -6.08 0.09
N ALA A 56 10.69 -6.46 1.13
CA ALA A 56 10.99 -6.03 2.49
C ALA A 56 12.31 -6.63 3.02
N ALA A 57 12.62 -7.89 2.69
CA ALA A 57 13.91 -8.49 3.03
C ALA A 57 15.07 -7.73 2.37
N LYS A 58 14.95 -7.44 1.07
CA LYS A 58 15.94 -6.66 0.30
C LYS A 58 16.15 -5.26 0.87
N ARG A 59 15.10 -4.67 1.44
CA ARG A 59 15.11 -3.32 2.04
C ARG A 59 15.33 -3.32 3.56
N MET A 60 15.57 -4.49 4.16
CA MET A 60 15.77 -4.69 5.60
C MET A 60 14.62 -4.12 6.45
N SER A 61 13.37 -4.31 5.99
CA SER A 61 12.15 -3.75 6.58
C SER A 61 11.09 -4.80 6.94
N LEU A 62 11.45 -6.08 6.97
CA LEU A 62 10.55 -7.19 7.33
C LEU A 62 9.86 -6.98 8.68
N ASN A 63 10.57 -6.44 9.67
CA ASN A 63 10.06 -6.16 11.00
C ASN A 63 8.95 -5.08 11.03
N LEU A 64 8.86 -4.25 9.99
CA LEU A 64 7.83 -3.22 9.85
C LEU A 64 6.54 -3.77 9.23
N LEU A 65 6.61 -4.93 8.57
CA LEU A 65 5.43 -5.57 8.01
C LEU A 65 4.56 -6.26 9.07
N LEU A 66 5.10 -6.59 10.24
CA LEU A 66 4.33 -7.23 11.33
C LEU A 66 3.33 -6.27 11.98
N PRO A 67 3.70 -5.03 12.38
CA PRO A 67 2.75 -4.06 12.96
C PRO A 67 1.97 -3.28 11.89
N TYR A 68 1.73 -3.84 10.70
CA TYR A 68 1.13 -3.10 9.59
C TYR A 68 -0.22 -2.47 9.95
N GLU A 69 -1.03 -3.09 10.81
CA GLU A 69 -2.32 -2.56 11.25
C GLU A 69 -2.16 -1.26 12.03
N GLN A 70 -1.19 -1.20 12.94
CA GLN A 70 -0.89 0.01 13.72
C GLN A 70 -0.34 1.12 12.81
N VAL A 71 0.43 0.74 11.79
CA VAL A 71 0.94 1.67 10.79
C VAL A 71 -0.22 2.25 9.97
N ILE A 72 -1.12 1.42 9.46
CA ILE A 72 -2.29 1.90 8.68
C ILE A 72 -3.20 2.76 9.55
N GLN A 73 -3.43 2.38 10.81
CA GLN A 73 -4.18 3.21 11.76
C GLN A 73 -3.51 4.57 11.99
N SER A 74 -2.18 4.61 12.11
CA SER A 74 -1.45 5.87 12.27
C SER A 74 -1.57 6.74 11.02
N ILE A 75 -1.54 6.14 9.83
CA ILE A 75 -1.74 6.83 8.55
C ILE A 75 -3.17 7.38 8.47
N SER A 76 -4.19 6.61 8.87
CA SER A 76 -5.60 6.97 8.69
C SER A 76 -6.04 8.16 9.55
N ILE A 77 -5.37 8.38 10.69
CA ILE A 77 -5.66 9.52 11.59
C ILE A 77 -4.69 10.69 11.40
N ASP A 78 -3.75 10.61 10.46
CA ASP A 78 -2.75 11.66 10.25
C ASP A 78 -3.31 12.81 9.39
N PRO A 79 -3.49 14.02 9.96
CA PRO A 79 -4.09 15.13 9.23
C PRO A 79 -3.17 15.73 8.16
N GLN A 80 -1.85 15.50 8.24
CA GLN A 80 -0.93 15.98 7.20
C GLN A 80 -1.04 15.11 5.95
N LEU A 81 -1.16 13.79 6.09
CA LEU A 81 -1.36 12.89 4.96
C LEU A 81 -2.70 13.14 4.26
N GLU A 82 -3.78 13.31 5.02
CA GLU A 82 -5.09 13.67 4.45
C GLU A 82 -5.03 15.00 3.68
N ARG A 83 -4.32 16.00 4.23
CA ARG A 83 -4.10 17.28 3.55
C ARG A 83 -3.27 17.11 2.27
N LEU A 84 -2.18 16.33 2.31
CA LEU A 84 -1.36 16.07 1.13
C LEU A 84 -2.17 15.37 0.05
N TRP A 85 -3.03 14.42 0.43
CA TRP A 85 -3.95 13.77 -0.50
C TRP A 85 -4.92 14.78 -1.13
N SER A 86 -5.54 15.64 -0.31
CA SER A 86 -6.45 16.69 -0.77
C SER A 86 -5.80 17.65 -1.77
N VAL A 87 -4.50 17.96 -1.60
CA VAL A 87 -3.73 18.75 -2.57
C VAL A 87 -3.51 17.96 -3.86
N TYR A 88 -3.13 16.69 -3.75
CA TYR A 88 -2.93 15.80 -4.90
C TYR A 88 -4.20 15.65 -5.76
N GLN A 89 -5.37 15.47 -5.13
CA GLN A 89 -6.65 15.39 -5.85
C GLN A 89 -6.98 16.65 -6.65
N LYS A 90 -6.60 17.82 -6.14
CA LYS A 90 -6.81 19.11 -6.83
C LYS A 90 -5.86 19.29 -8.02
N GLU A 91 -4.67 18.71 -7.93
CA GLU A 91 -3.65 18.79 -8.98
C GLU A 91 -3.88 17.77 -10.11
N TYR A 92 -4.41 16.59 -9.77
CA TYR A 92 -4.54 15.48 -10.70
C TYR A 92 -5.99 15.01 -10.86
N VAL A 93 -6.59 15.32 -12.01
CA VAL A 93 -8.00 14.99 -12.35
C VAL A 93 -8.32 13.51 -12.18
N TYR A 94 -7.39 12.62 -12.52
CA TYR A 94 -7.60 11.17 -12.41
C TYR A 94 -7.75 10.67 -10.97
N ALA A 95 -7.37 11.47 -9.97
CA ALA A 95 -7.49 11.14 -8.55
C ALA A 95 -8.67 11.87 -7.87
N ALA A 96 -9.39 12.73 -8.60
CA ALA A 96 -10.38 13.64 -8.04
C ALA A 96 -11.54 12.93 -7.31
N GLU A 97 -11.90 11.72 -7.74
CA GLU A 97 -13.03 10.95 -7.20
C GLU A 97 -12.62 9.94 -6.10
N ILE A 98 -11.33 9.85 -5.76
CA ILE A 98 -10.82 8.88 -4.78
C ILE A 98 -10.57 9.63 -3.46
N SER A 99 -11.39 9.40 -2.45
CA SER A 99 -11.20 10.01 -1.12
C SER A 99 -9.99 9.43 -0.38
N PHE A 100 -9.53 10.12 0.66
CA PHE A 100 -8.48 9.57 1.52
C PHE A 100 -8.94 8.27 2.19
N ALA A 101 -10.21 8.19 2.60
CA ALA A 101 -10.81 6.99 3.16
C ALA A 101 -10.75 5.80 2.18
N ASP A 102 -11.02 6.01 0.89
CA ASP A 102 -10.91 4.94 -0.12
C ASP A 102 -9.50 4.35 -0.23
N LEU A 103 -8.47 5.18 -0.04
CA LEU A 103 -7.07 4.74 -0.01
C LEU A 103 -6.78 3.89 1.23
N ILE A 104 -7.28 4.32 2.40
CA ILE A 104 -7.12 3.59 3.66
C ILE A 104 -7.86 2.25 3.62
N ASP A 105 -9.09 2.23 3.13
CA ASP A 105 -9.87 1.00 2.97
C ASP A 105 -9.16 0.02 2.04
N THR A 106 -8.59 0.53 0.95
CA THR A 106 -7.80 -0.28 0.02
C THR A 106 -6.52 -0.81 0.66
N LEU A 107 -5.86 -0.05 1.52
CA LEU A 107 -4.71 -0.54 2.29
C LEU A 107 -5.12 -1.67 3.23
N HIS A 108 -6.22 -1.52 3.97
CA HIS A 108 -6.73 -2.57 4.84
C HIS A 108 -7.07 -3.84 4.06
N GLU A 109 -7.86 -3.74 2.99
CA GLU A 109 -8.21 -4.88 2.14
C GLU A 109 -6.97 -5.56 1.54
N PHE A 110 -6.03 -4.77 1.02
CA PHE A 110 -4.78 -5.26 0.47
C PHE A 110 -4.02 -6.08 1.53
N SER A 111 -3.77 -5.50 2.70
CA SER A 111 -3.06 -6.16 3.81
C SER A 111 -3.75 -7.43 4.29
N SER A 112 -5.07 -7.43 4.42
CA SER A 112 -5.85 -8.61 4.80
C SER A 112 -5.77 -9.70 3.72
N SER A 113 -5.86 -9.34 2.43
CA SER A 113 -5.84 -10.30 1.32
C SER A 113 -4.51 -11.05 1.20
N VAL A 114 -3.39 -10.39 1.53
CA VAL A 114 -2.07 -11.03 1.52
C VAL A 114 -1.80 -11.84 2.80
N GLY A 115 -2.64 -11.75 3.83
CA GLY A 115 -2.56 -12.62 5.00
C GLY A 115 -1.16 -12.65 5.63
N ILE A 116 -0.52 -11.49 5.81
CA ILE A 116 0.80 -11.39 6.46
C ILE A 116 0.78 -11.97 7.89
N LEU A 117 -0.41 -12.24 8.43
CA LEU A 117 -0.70 -12.83 9.74
C LEU A 117 -0.58 -14.35 9.85
N SER A 118 -0.17 -15.12 8.84
CA SER A 118 0.02 -16.58 8.99
C SER A 118 1.48 -17.01 9.21
N LEU A 119 2.35 -16.13 9.71
CA LEU A 119 3.73 -16.47 10.11
C LEU A 119 3.85 -16.89 11.58
N SER A 120 2.72 -17.18 12.24
CA SER A 120 2.64 -17.74 13.58
C SER A 120 1.94 -19.11 13.58
N GLU A 121 2.47 -20.04 12.78
CA GLU A 121 2.30 -21.48 13.03
C GLU A 121 3.68 -22.11 13.20
#